data_AF-A0A7W1FF67-F1
#
_entry.id   AF-A0A7W1FF67-F1
#
_cell.length_a   1.000
_cell.length_b   1.000
_cell.length_c   1.000
_cell.angle_alpha   90.00
_cell.angle_beta   90.00
_cell.angle_gamma   90.00
#
_symmetry.space_group_name_H-M   'P 1'
#
loop_
_entity.id
_entity.type
_entity.pdbx_description
1 polymer ?
#
loop_
_entity_poly.entity_id
_entity_poly.type
_entity_poly.pdbx_seq_one_letter_code
_entity_poly.pdbx_strand_id
1 'polypeptide(L)'
;MPKKDSSAAIAERYSVRCRYCGQKNSVKEDYKNNEAVCGRCRLPLSNEPHKKFADLSKHEYVHPADSKALAALRAIPGIDTALKKLLAVTGESAIRVMFMASAVKVTPKQCPDLHAKLQIACTTLGV
;
A
#
# COMPACT_ATOMS: atom_id res chain seq x y z
N MET A 1 -28.99 37.72 32.50
CA MET A 1 -28.90 36.79 31.34
C MET A 1 -29.93 37.27 30.32
N PRO A 2 -29.56 37.37 29.04
CA PRO A 2 -29.43 36.16 28.23
C PRO A 2 -27.98 35.90 27.85
N LYS A 3 -27.57 34.66 28.11
CA LYS A 3 -26.34 34.07 27.59
C LYS A 3 -26.42 34.09 26.07
N LYS A 4 -25.36 34.56 25.40
CA LYS A 4 -25.17 34.27 23.99
C LYS A 4 -24.71 32.82 23.91
N ASP A 5 -25.67 31.92 24.01
CA ASP A 5 -25.47 30.50 23.76
C ASP A 5 -25.26 30.27 22.26
N SER A 6 -24.56 29.17 21.99
CA SER A 6 -24.43 28.46 20.72
C SER A 6 -23.25 28.86 19.82
N SER A 7 -22.12 28.16 20.03
CA SER A 7 -21.60 27.16 19.07
C SER A 7 -21.41 27.52 17.59
N ALA A 8 -21.41 28.80 17.20
CA ALA A 8 -21.33 29.24 15.80
C ALA A 8 -19.91 29.26 15.18
N ALA A 9 -18.96 28.53 15.76
CA ALA A 9 -17.59 28.40 15.22
C ALA A 9 -17.20 26.93 15.03
N ILE A 10 -18.16 26.09 14.61
CA ILE A 10 -17.79 24.88 13.87
C ILE A 10 -17.27 25.40 12.54
N ALA A 11 -15.98 25.78 12.52
CA ALA A 11 -15.30 26.17 11.30
C ALA A 11 -15.57 25.08 10.26
N GLU A 12 -16.20 25.46 9.15
CA GLU A 12 -16.37 24.64 7.95
C GLU A 12 -15.01 24.03 7.61
N ARG A 13 -14.79 22.77 8.02
CA ARG A 13 -13.53 22.07 7.78
C ARG A 13 -13.62 21.46 6.40
N TYR A 14 -13.18 22.22 5.40
CA TYR A 14 -12.94 21.70 4.06
C TYR A 14 -12.10 20.43 4.15
N SER A 15 -12.55 19.36 3.51
CA SER A 15 -11.91 18.06 3.61
C SER A 15 -11.86 17.37 2.26
N VAL A 16 -10.70 16.81 1.95
CA VAL A 16 -10.44 16.07 0.71
C VAL A 16 -10.10 14.63 1.07
N ARG A 17 -10.71 13.69 0.35
CA ARG A 17 -10.37 12.27 0.45
C ARG A 17 -9.15 12.01 -0.43
N CYS A 18 -8.12 11.40 0.14
CA CYS A 18 -6.94 10.99 -0.63
C CYS A 18 -7.33 9.96 -1.69
N ARG A 19 -7.04 10.27 -2.96
CA ARG A 19 -7.32 9.38 -4.10
C ARG A 19 -6.60 8.03 -4.06
N TYR A 20 -5.54 7.91 -3.26
CA TYR A 20 -4.71 6.71 -3.16
C TYR A 20 -5.12 5.81 -2.00
N CYS A 21 -5.03 6.29 -0.75
CA CYS A 21 -5.31 5.48 0.45
C CYS A 21 -6.71 5.67 1.03
N GLY A 22 -7.52 6.57 0.47
CA GLY A 22 -8.89 6.84 0.92
C GLY A 22 -9.00 7.63 2.24
N GLN A 23 -7.88 8.06 2.85
CA GLN A 23 -7.90 8.85 4.08
C GLN A 23 -8.59 10.21 3.88
N LYS A 24 -9.46 10.61 4.80
CA LYS A 24 -10.03 11.97 4.84
C LYS A 24 -9.01 12.92 5.46
N ASN A 25 -8.64 13.99 4.75
CA ASN A 25 -7.69 15.01 5.21
C ASN A 25 -8.40 16.36 5.25
N SER A 26 -8.19 17.13 6.32
CA SER A 26 -8.66 18.51 6.39
C SER A 26 -7.70 19.41 5.62
N VAL A 27 -8.24 20.34 4.83
CA VAL A 27 -7.48 21.28 3.99
C VAL A 27 -7.97 22.71 4.26
N LYS A 28 -7.23 23.69 3.75
CA LYS A 28 -7.68 25.09 3.71
C LYS A 28 -8.81 25.24 2.68
N GLU A 29 -9.61 26.29 2.84
CA GLU A 29 -10.70 26.64 1.92
C GLU A 29 -10.24 26.83 0.47
N ASP A 30 -9.08 27.46 0.29
CA ASP A 30 -8.48 27.84 -0.99
C ASP A 30 -7.47 26.80 -1.52
N TYR A 31 -7.49 25.58 -0.99
CA TYR A 31 -6.53 24.55 -1.33
C TYR A 31 -6.53 24.18 -2.83
N LYS A 32 -5.36 24.18 -3.47
CA LYS A 32 -5.20 23.72 -4.86
C LYS A 32 -4.56 22.34 -4.93
N ASN A 33 -4.91 21.59 -5.98
CA ASN A 33 -4.36 20.25 -6.21
C ASN A 33 -2.83 20.22 -6.10
N ASN A 34 -2.31 19.21 -5.40
CA ASN A 34 -0.90 18.95 -5.13
C ASN A 34 -0.17 19.90 -4.15
N GLU A 35 -0.84 20.92 -3.59
CA GLU A 35 -0.19 21.82 -2.60
C GLU A 35 -0.01 21.20 -1.20
N ALA A 36 -0.68 20.08 -0.92
CA ALA A 36 -0.75 19.45 0.40
C ALA A 36 -0.62 17.94 0.25
N VAL A 37 -0.17 17.30 1.32
CA VAL A 37 0.09 15.87 1.37
C VAL A 37 -0.86 15.16 2.31
N CYS A 38 -1.19 13.92 1.99
CA CYS A 38 -2.00 13.09 2.88
C CYS A 38 -1.25 12.78 4.18
N GLY A 39 -1.93 12.87 5.34
CA GLY A 39 -1.33 12.52 6.63
C GLY A 39 -0.93 11.05 6.79
N ARG A 40 -1.54 10.14 6.00
CA ARG A 40 -1.27 8.69 6.07
C ARG A 40 -0.20 8.22 5.08
N CYS A 41 -0.37 8.53 3.79
CA CYS A 41 0.51 8.03 2.72
C CYS A 41 1.48 9.08 2.18
N ARG A 42 1.47 10.31 2.72
CA ARG A 42 2.27 11.47 2.30
C ARG A 42 2.29 11.77 0.80
N LEU A 43 1.37 11.19 0.02
CA LEU A 43 1.21 11.51 -1.39
C LEU A 43 0.44 12.83 -1.54
N PRO A 44 0.68 13.58 -2.64
CA PRO A 44 -0.05 14.80 -2.92
C PRO A 44 -1.56 14.54 -2.98
N LEU A 45 -2.32 15.40 -2.30
CA LEU A 45 -3.77 15.41 -2.40
C LEU A 45 -4.17 16.02 -3.75
N SER A 46 -5.24 15.50 -4.33
CA SER A 46 -5.85 16.03 -5.54
C SER A 46 -7.30 15.58 -5.56
N ASN A 47 -8.17 16.43 -6.09
CA ASN A 47 -9.57 16.10 -6.34
C ASN A 47 -9.75 15.21 -7.57
N GLU A 48 -8.70 15.04 -8.38
CA GLU A 48 -8.73 14.16 -9.54
C GLU A 48 -8.72 12.68 -9.13
N PRO A 49 -9.41 11.81 -9.88
CA PRO A 49 -9.39 10.39 -9.62
C PRO A 49 -7.97 9.81 -9.78
N HIS A 50 -7.68 8.74 -9.04
CA HIS A 50 -6.45 8.00 -9.22
C HIS A 50 -6.47 7.27 -10.57
N LYS A 51 -5.58 7.67 -11.49
CA LYS A 51 -5.40 7.02 -12.78
C LYS A 51 -4.90 5.59 -12.59
N LYS A 52 -5.64 4.62 -13.13
CA LYS A 52 -5.26 3.21 -13.16
C LYS A 52 -4.78 2.81 -14.55
N PHE A 53 -4.06 1.71 -14.63
CA PHE A 53 -3.67 1.10 -15.91
C PHE A 53 -4.77 0.14 -16.34
N ALA A 54 -5.56 0.52 -17.34
CA ALA A 54 -6.68 -0.29 -17.82
C ALA A 54 -6.20 -1.54 -18.58
N ASP A 55 -5.12 -1.38 -19.34
CA ASP A 55 -4.61 -2.41 -20.27
C ASP A 55 -3.48 -3.25 -19.67
N LEU A 56 -3.19 -3.11 -18.38
CA LEU A 56 -2.07 -3.80 -17.72
C LEU A 56 -2.59 -4.83 -16.72
N SER A 57 -2.42 -6.11 -17.04
CA SER A 57 -2.86 -7.21 -16.19
C SER A 57 -1.69 -7.80 -15.38
N LYS A 58 -1.99 -8.36 -14.19
CA LYS A 58 -0.98 -9.03 -13.33
C LYS A 58 -0.20 -10.12 -14.07
N HIS A 59 -0.84 -10.80 -15.02
CA HIS A 59 -0.25 -11.95 -15.71
C HIS A 59 0.80 -11.54 -16.75
N GLU A 60 0.80 -10.29 -17.21
CA GLU A 60 1.76 -9.81 -18.20
C GLU A 60 3.19 -9.74 -17.65
N TYR A 61 3.35 -9.60 -16.34
CA TYR A 61 4.68 -9.63 -15.71
C TYR A 61 5.24 -11.04 -15.56
N VAL A 62 4.42 -12.08 -15.73
CA VAL A 62 4.80 -13.46 -15.43
C VAL A 62 5.28 -14.14 -16.71
N HIS A 63 6.50 -14.67 -16.66
CA HIS A 63 7.04 -15.42 -17.79
C HIS A 63 6.19 -16.68 -18.07
N PRO A 64 5.90 -17.03 -19.34
CA PRO A 64 5.08 -18.20 -19.66
C PRO A 64 5.63 -19.53 -19.13
N ALA A 65 6.96 -19.68 -19.09
CA ALA A 65 7.58 -20.87 -18.52
C ALA A 65 7.33 -20.97 -17.00
N ASP A 66 7.36 -19.85 -16.29
CA ASP A 66 7.13 -19.81 -14.84
C ASP A 66 5.68 -20.14 -14.52
N SER A 67 4.74 -19.63 -15.33
CA SER A 67 3.32 -19.98 -15.21
C SER A 67 3.08 -21.48 -15.37
N LYS A 68 3.73 -22.11 -16.37
CA LYS A 68 3.66 -23.56 -16.59
C LYS A 68 4.31 -24.35 -15.46
N ALA A 69 5.48 -23.94 -15.00
CA ALA A 69 6.19 -24.57 -13.89
C ALA A 69 5.37 -24.50 -12.59
N LEU A 70 4.79 -23.33 -12.28
CA LEU A 70 3.91 -23.17 -11.12
C LEU A 70 2.65 -24.03 -11.21
N ALA A 71 2.06 -24.17 -12.41
CA ALA A 71 0.92 -25.05 -12.62
C ALA A 71 1.30 -26.53 -12.40
N ALA A 72 2.45 -26.96 -12.92
CA ALA A 72 2.95 -28.31 -12.73
C ALA A 72 3.26 -28.61 -11.25
N LEU A 73 3.87 -27.67 -10.53
CA LEU A 73 4.12 -27.81 -9.10
C LEU A 73 2.81 -27.94 -8.32
N ARG A 74 1.84 -27.05 -8.54
CA ARG A 74 0.53 -27.08 -7.84
C ARG A 74 -0.28 -28.36 -8.05
N ALA A 75 -0.02 -29.09 -9.14
CA ALA A 75 -0.68 -30.37 -9.39
C ALA A 75 -0.20 -31.50 -8.45
N ILE A 76 0.96 -31.35 -7.81
CA ILE A 76 1.53 -32.35 -6.91
C ILE A 76 0.92 -32.18 -5.50
N PRO A 77 0.18 -33.18 -4.98
CA PRO A 77 -0.43 -33.07 -3.66
C PRO A 77 0.65 -33.00 -2.57
N GLY A 78 0.55 -32.01 -1.69
CA GLY A 78 1.46 -31.84 -0.55
C GLY A 78 2.81 -31.17 -0.87
N ILE A 79 3.01 -30.70 -2.10
CA ILE A 79 4.25 -30.01 -2.51
C ILE A 79 4.57 -28.80 -1.66
N ASP A 80 3.57 -28.02 -1.24
CA ASP A 80 3.77 -26.78 -0.48
C ASP A 80 4.44 -27.07 0.87
N THR A 81 4.02 -28.15 1.54
CA THR A 81 4.58 -28.58 2.82
C THR A 81 6.00 -29.09 2.64
N ALA A 82 6.25 -29.91 1.62
CA ALA A 82 7.57 -30.45 1.31
C ALA A 82 8.56 -29.31 0.98
N LEU A 83 8.16 -28.37 0.12
CA LEU A 83 8.96 -27.22 -0.27
C LEU A 83 9.26 -26.32 0.94
N LYS A 84 8.26 -26.03 1.78
CA LYS A 84 8.45 -25.23 2.99
C LYS A 84 9.45 -25.88 3.95
N LYS A 85 9.39 -27.20 4.13
CA LYS A 85 10.34 -27.94 4.97
C LYS A 85 11.74 -27.92 4.38
N LEU A 86 11.88 -28.10 3.07
CA LEU A 86 13.15 -28.00 2.38
C LEU A 86 13.78 -26.62 2.59
N LEU A 87 13.03 -25.54 2.30
CA LEU A 87 13.50 -24.16 2.45
C LEU A 87 13.91 -23.81 3.88
N ALA A 88 13.16 -24.30 4.87
CA ALA A 88 13.47 -24.11 6.28
C ALA A 88 14.82 -24.77 6.68
N VAL A 89 15.18 -25.90 6.06
CA VAL A 89 16.43 -26.62 6.32
C VAL A 89 17.60 -26.07 5.50
N THR A 90 17.36 -25.58 4.28
CA THR A 90 18.44 -25.23 3.34
C THR A 90 19.03 -23.84 3.49
N GLY A 91 18.27 -22.83 3.95
CA GLY A 91 18.86 -21.47 3.98
C GLY A 91 17.98 -20.29 4.38
N GLU A 92 16.71 -20.50 4.78
CA GLU A 92 15.85 -19.39 5.22
C GLU A 92 16.51 -18.57 6.34
N SER A 93 17.19 -19.24 7.29
CA SER A 93 17.91 -18.58 8.37
C SER A 93 19.05 -17.68 7.88
N ALA A 94 19.84 -18.14 6.91
CA ALA A 94 20.95 -17.35 6.37
C ALA A 94 20.44 -16.11 5.62
N ILE A 95 19.40 -16.28 4.80
CA ILE A 95 18.73 -15.19 4.09
C ILE A 95 18.15 -14.18 5.08
N ARG A 96 17.50 -14.67 6.14
CA ARG A 96 16.92 -13.82 7.18
C ARG A 96 17.99 -13.03 7.92
N VAL A 97 19.11 -13.65 8.29
CA VAL A 97 20.24 -12.96 8.94
C VAL A 97 20.82 -11.89 8.01
N MET A 98 21.03 -12.21 6.73
CA MET A 98 21.51 -11.24 5.75
C MET A 98 20.59 -10.03 5.65
N PHE A 99 19.27 -10.23 5.51
CA PHE A 99 18.32 -9.11 5.48
C PHE A 99 18.21 -8.36 6.81
N MET A 100 18.34 -9.03 7.94
CA MET A 100 18.37 -8.34 9.24
C MET A 100 19.60 -7.45 9.39
N ALA A 101 20.73 -7.83 8.81
CA ALA A 101 21.96 -7.05 8.85
C ALA A 101 21.98 -5.91 7.82
N SER A 102 21.39 -6.11 6.63
CA SER A 102 21.55 -5.20 5.48
C SER A 102 20.30 -4.43 5.06
N ALA A 103 19.11 -4.77 5.59
CA ALA A 103 17.85 -4.17 5.14
C ALA A 103 16.98 -3.67 6.30
N VAL A 104 16.18 -2.65 6.00
CA VAL A 104 15.17 -2.12 6.94
C VAL A 104 13.83 -2.78 6.65
N LYS A 105 13.25 -3.40 7.68
CA LYS A 105 11.92 -3.99 7.58
C LYS A 105 10.85 -2.89 7.58
N VAL A 106 10.15 -2.75 6.46
CA VAL A 106 9.00 -1.84 6.33
C VAL A 106 7.75 -2.51 6.89
N THR A 107 7.10 -1.89 7.86
CA THR A 107 5.87 -2.40 8.49
C THR A 107 4.87 -1.25 8.71
N PRO A 108 3.60 -1.51 9.05
CA PRO A 108 2.66 -0.44 9.37
C PRO A 108 3.09 0.43 10.57
N LYS A 109 3.97 -0.08 11.45
CA LYS A 109 4.52 0.67 12.60
C LYS A 109 5.89 1.27 12.31
N GLN A 110 6.69 0.63 11.46
CA GLN A 110 8.05 1.04 11.10
C GLN A 110 8.10 1.49 9.64
N CYS A 111 8.37 2.77 9.40
CA CYS A 111 8.22 3.43 8.09
C CYS A 111 6.77 3.36 7.56
N PRO A 112 5.76 3.84 8.33
CA PRO A 112 4.34 3.73 7.98
C PRO A 112 3.99 4.39 6.63
N ASP A 113 4.66 5.50 6.32
CA ASP A 113 4.48 6.23 5.06
C ASP A 113 4.91 5.38 3.85
N LEU A 114 6.12 4.83 3.91
CA LEU A 114 6.64 3.96 2.86
C LEU A 114 5.78 2.70 2.70
N HIS A 115 5.33 2.11 3.82
CA HIS A 115 4.39 0.99 3.78
C HIS A 115 3.09 1.39 3.06
N ALA A 116 2.51 2.55 3.37
CA ALA A 116 1.29 3.00 2.73
C ALA A 116 1.48 3.20 1.22
N LYS A 117 2.59 3.81 0.79
CA LYS A 117 2.96 3.97 -0.62
C LYS A 117 3.14 2.62 -1.33
N LEU A 118 3.79 1.66 -0.68
CA LEU A 118 3.95 0.30 -1.21
C LEU A 118 2.60 -0.37 -1.44
N GLN A 119 1.68 -0.28 -0.47
CA GLN A 119 0.32 -0.86 -0.62
C GLN A 119 -0.45 -0.25 -1.79
N ILE A 120 -0.31 1.07 -1.98
CA ILE A 120 -0.92 1.77 -3.11
C ILE A 120 -0.34 1.23 -4.43
N ALA A 121 0.98 1.14 -4.54
CA ALA A 121 1.64 0.59 -5.73
C ALA A 121 1.21 -0.85 -6.03
N CYS A 122 1.17 -1.73 -5.02
CA CYS A 122 0.74 -3.11 -5.18
C CYS A 122 -0.71 -3.21 -5.68
N THR A 123 -1.62 -2.43 -5.08
CA THR A 123 -3.04 -2.39 -5.49
C THR A 123 -3.21 -1.86 -6.90
N THR A 124 -2.42 -0.86 -7.31
CA THR A 124 -2.45 -0.30 -8.67
C THR A 124 -1.96 -1.29 -9.72
N LEU A 125 -0.93 -2.08 -9.39
CA LEU A 125 -0.34 -3.05 -10.31
C LEU A 125 -1.00 -4.45 -10.24
N GLY A 126 -1.91 -4.67 -9.28
CA GLY A 126 -2.58 -5.95 -9.08
C GLY A 126 -1.69 -7.05 -8.48
N VAL A 127 -0.56 -6.69 -7.87
CA VAL A 127 0.40 -7.64 -7.26
C VAL A 127 0.04 -8.00 -5.84
#